data_AF-A0A3D3K512-F1
#
_entry.id   AF-A0A3D3K512-F1
#
_cell.length_a   1.000
_cell.length_b   1.000
_cell.length_c   1.000
_cell.angle_alpha   90.00
_cell.angle_beta   90.00
_cell.angle_gamma   90.00
#
_symmetry.space_group_name_H-M   'P 1'
#
loop_
_entity.id
_entity.type
_entity.pdbx_description
1 polymer ?
#
loop_
_entity_poly.entity_id
_entity_poly.type
_entity_poly.pdbx_seq_one_letter_code
_entity_poly.pdbx_strand_id
1 'polypeptide(L)'
;MTRPDNTRFAAGVDIGGSHVSSTVVDLLTGELMSSPLATPVDCTAPATEILDAWARNIRQTVATSALPVGQVGMAFPGPFDYERGISLIDGVQKFDRIWGLDVAASLRDRLAGCGCGPLRLRFVNDAAAFALGECLGGATRDTDRVVALTLGT
;
A
#
# COMPACT_ATOMS: atom_id res chain seq x y z
N MET A 1 -27.45 11.58 11.89
CA MET A 1 -26.69 10.98 10.77
C MET A 1 -25.31 10.60 11.28
N THR A 2 -25.15 9.35 11.71
CA THR A 2 -23.83 8.76 12.01
C THR A 2 -23.07 8.63 10.69
N ARG A 3 -21.85 9.15 10.62
CA ARG A 3 -20.96 8.92 9.48
C ARG A 3 -20.82 7.39 9.31
N PRO A 4 -20.87 6.85 8.07
CA PRO A 4 -20.55 5.44 7.87
C PRO A 4 -19.17 5.15 8.47
N ASP A 5 -19.06 4.02 9.16
CA ASP A 5 -17.81 3.58 9.77
C ASP A 5 -16.84 3.13 8.68
N ASN A 6 -16.16 4.09 8.06
CA ASN A 6 -15.17 3.88 7.00
C ASN A 6 -13.89 3.20 7.53
N THR A 7 -13.88 2.61 8.73
CA THR A 7 -12.67 2.01 9.31
C THR A 7 -12.53 0.52 9.03
N ARG A 8 -13.60 -0.18 8.63
CA ARG A 8 -13.58 -1.65 8.40
C ARG A 8 -12.77 -2.05 7.16
N PHE A 9 -12.92 -1.33 6.06
CA PHE A 9 -12.28 -1.71 4.80
C PHE A 9 -11.06 -0.83 4.51
N ALA A 10 -9.97 -1.47 4.09
CA ALA A 10 -8.74 -0.80 3.68
C ALA A 10 -8.29 -1.29 2.31
N ALA A 11 -7.67 -0.41 1.52
CA ALA A 11 -6.90 -0.86 0.37
C ALA A 11 -5.51 -1.30 0.84
N GLY A 12 -5.16 -2.56 0.62
CA GLY A 12 -3.79 -3.06 0.75
C GLY A 12 -3.05 -2.88 -0.57
N VAL A 13 -1.85 -2.31 -0.53
CA VAL A 13 -1.03 -2.02 -1.70
C VAL A 13 0.36 -2.61 -1.49
N ASP A 14 0.86 -3.34 -2.49
CA ASP A 14 2.21 -3.89 -2.55
C ASP A 14 3.00 -3.20 -3.66
N ILE A 15 4.10 -2.56 -3.29
CA ILE A 15 4.94 -1.75 -4.18
C ILE A 15 6.14 -2.59 -4.62
N GLY A 16 6.04 -3.19 -5.79
CA GLY A 16 7.14 -3.84 -6.47
C GLY A 16 7.91 -2.89 -7.40
N GLY A 17 9.14 -3.28 -7.77
CA GLY A 17 9.97 -2.48 -8.68
C GLY A 17 9.49 -2.44 -10.14
N SER A 18 8.61 -3.36 -10.56
CA SER A 18 8.08 -3.44 -11.94
C SER A 18 6.57 -3.27 -12.03
N HIS A 19 5.87 -3.32 -10.90
CA HIS A 19 4.43 -3.22 -10.83
C HIS A 19 3.99 -2.83 -9.42
N VAL A 20 2.79 -2.27 -9.33
CA VAL A 20 2.04 -2.11 -8.09
C VAL A 20 0.86 -3.07 -8.10
N SER A 21 0.60 -3.72 -6.98
CA SER A 21 -0.56 -4.59 -6.78
C SER A 21 -1.44 -4.02 -5.67
N SER A 22 -2.76 -4.01 -5.83
CA SER A 22 -3.65 -3.63 -4.73
C SER A 22 -4.97 -4.39 -4.73
N THR A 23 -5.57 -4.50 -3.54
CA THR A 23 -6.92 -5.05 -3.34
C THR A 23 -7.55 -4.42 -2.10
N VAL A 24 -8.87 -4.55 -1.95
CA VAL A 24 -9.56 -4.17 -0.71
C VAL A 24 -9.57 -5.35 0.25
N VAL A 25 -9.28 -5.09 1.52
CA VAL A 25 -9.24 -6.07 2.62
C VAL A 25 -10.28 -5.68 3.66
N ASP A 26 -11.02 -6.66 4.17
CA ASP A 26 -11.82 -6.51 5.37
C ASP A 26 -10.92 -6.65 6.60
N LEU A 27 -10.72 -5.57 7.35
CA LEU A 27 -9.85 -5.57 8.52
C LEU A 27 -10.39 -6.39 9.70
N LEU A 28 -11.68 -6.78 9.67
CA LEU A 28 -12.25 -7.65 10.70
C LEU A 28 -11.93 -9.13 10.45
N THR A 29 -11.99 -9.57 9.19
CA THR A 29 -11.82 -10.99 8.83
C THR A 29 -10.45 -11.30 8.25
N GLY A 30 -9.73 -10.30 7.74
CA GLY A 30 -8.48 -10.47 6.99
C GLY A 30 -8.71 -10.92 5.54
N GLU A 31 -9.96 -11.01 5.09
CA GLU A 31 -10.29 -11.52 3.75
C GLU A 31 -10.09 -10.46 2.66
N LEU A 32 -9.68 -10.93 1.49
CA LEU A 32 -9.62 -10.10 0.29
C LEU A 32 -11.03 -9.97 -0.29
N MET A 33 -11.47 -8.73 -0.50
CA MET A 33 -12.79 -8.42 -1.04
C MET A 33 -12.84 -8.53 -2.56
N SER A 34 -11.68 -8.66 -3.22
CA SER A 34 -11.55 -8.85 -4.66
C SER A 34 -10.19 -9.47 -5.01
N SER A 35 -10.06 -10.00 -6.23
CA SER A 35 -8.76 -10.33 -6.80
C SER A 35 -7.86 -9.10 -6.87
N PRO A 36 -6.55 -9.22 -6.60
CA PRO A 36 -5.63 -8.09 -6.72
C PRO A 36 -5.56 -7.52 -8.13
N LEU A 37 -5.56 -6.19 -8.22
CA LEU A 37 -5.28 -5.44 -9.42
C LEU A 37 -3.79 -5.13 -9.51
N ALA A 38 -3.12 -5.71 -10.50
CA ALA A 38 -1.72 -5.38 -10.83
C ALA A 38 -1.66 -4.32 -11.94
N THR A 39 -0.78 -3.34 -11.79
CA THR A 39 -0.50 -2.32 -12.81
C THR A 39 1.01 -2.18 -12.99
N PRO A 40 1.53 -2.25 -14.23
CA PRO A 40 2.95 -2.03 -14.49
C PRO A 40 3.42 -0.65 -14.02
N VAL A 41 4.62 -0.60 -13.46
CA VAL A 41 5.28 0.64 -13.02
C VAL A 41 6.75 0.55 -13.41
N ASP A 42 7.25 1.58 -14.09
CA ASP A 42 8.68 1.76 -14.29
C ASP A 42 9.24 2.53 -13.08
N CYS A 43 10.01 1.85 -12.21
CA CYS A 43 10.62 2.46 -11.03
C CYS A 43 11.76 3.45 -11.34
N THR A 44 12.14 3.59 -12.61
CA THR A 44 13.15 4.55 -13.09
C THR A 44 12.53 5.81 -13.71
N ALA A 45 11.21 5.80 -13.93
CA ALA A 45 10.45 6.91 -14.49
C ALA A 45 10.47 8.16 -13.58
N PRO A 46 10.06 9.33 -14.09
CA PRO A 46 9.91 10.53 -13.27
C PRO A 46 8.97 10.28 -12.07
N ALA A 47 9.29 10.89 -10.92
CA ALA A 47 8.52 10.72 -9.68
C ALA A 47 7.01 10.92 -9.85
N THR A 48 6.61 11.92 -10.65
CA THR A 48 5.20 12.21 -10.94
C THR A 48 4.51 11.04 -11.62
N GLU A 49 5.17 10.38 -12.57
CA GLU A 49 4.63 9.23 -13.30
C GLU A 49 4.46 8.02 -12.38
N ILE A 50 5.46 7.75 -11.54
CA ILE A 50 5.41 6.68 -10.53
C ILE A 50 4.22 6.91 -9.58
N LEU A 51 4.13 8.10 -8.99
CA LEU A 51 3.08 8.46 -8.04
C LEU A 51 1.68 8.45 -8.69
N ASP A 52 1.57 8.89 -9.95
CA ASP A 52 0.31 8.86 -10.70
C ASP A 52 -0.11 7.43 -11.03
N ALA A 53 0.83 6.53 -11.33
CA ALA A 53 0.54 5.12 -11.56
C ALA A 53 0.01 4.44 -10.29
N TRP A 54 0.65 4.67 -9.14
CA TRP A 54 0.18 4.18 -7.85
C TRP A 54 -1.20 4.72 -7.50
N ALA A 55 -1.40 6.03 -7.62
CA ALA A 55 -2.70 6.64 -7.34
C ALA A 55 -3.80 6.10 -8.26
N ARG A 56 -3.51 5.90 -9.55
CA ARG A 56 -4.47 5.31 -10.51
C ARG A 56 -4.86 3.89 -10.12
N ASN A 57 -3.90 3.05 -9.77
CA ASN A 57 -4.14 1.69 -9.33
C ASN A 57 -5.03 1.66 -8.07
N ILE A 58 -4.69 2.46 -7.05
CA ILE A 58 -5.48 2.57 -5.81
C ILE A 58 -6.90 3.05 -6.10
N ARG A 59 -7.07 4.10 -6.91
CA ARG A 59 -8.39 4.63 -7.28
C ARG A 59 -9.25 3.57 -7.96
N GLN A 60 -8.67 2.82 -8.89
CA GLN A 60 -9.39 1.77 -9.60
C GLN A 60 -9.81 0.65 -8.64
N THR A 61 -8.93 0.19 -7.76
CA THR A 61 -9.23 -0.82 -6.75
C THR A 61 -10.38 -0.39 -5.83
N VAL A 62 -10.32 0.84 -5.31
CA VAL A 62 -11.40 1.37 -4.45
C VAL A 62 -12.71 1.49 -5.23
N ALA A 63 -12.69 2.05 -6.43
CA ALA A 63 -13.89 2.23 -7.26
C ALA A 63 -14.55 0.89 -7.63
N THR A 64 -13.76 -0.12 -8.01
CA THR A 64 -14.27 -1.45 -8.38
C THR A 64 -14.88 -2.20 -7.19
N SER A 65 -14.36 -1.99 -5.98
CA SER A 65 -14.90 -2.66 -4.78
C SER A 65 -16.31 -2.21 -4.40
N ALA A 66 -16.68 -0.96 -4.72
CA ALA A 66 -17.89 -0.29 -4.24
C ALA A 66 -18.05 -0.30 -2.69
N LEU A 67 -16.95 -0.47 -1.95
CA LEU A 67 -16.93 -0.51 -0.48
C LEU A 67 -16.48 0.84 0.11
N PRO A 68 -16.89 1.17 1.35
CA PRO A 68 -16.49 2.40 2.04
C PRO A 68 -15.06 2.29 2.58
N VAL A 69 -14.07 2.36 1.69
CA VAL A 69 -12.64 2.34 2.05
C VAL A 69 -12.22 3.66 2.70
N GLY A 70 -11.74 3.61 3.94
CA GLY A 70 -11.24 4.79 4.66
C GLY A 70 -9.73 4.81 4.92
N GLN A 71 -9.02 3.75 4.55
CA GLN A 71 -7.59 3.60 4.83
C GLN A 71 -6.87 2.94 3.66
N VAL A 72 -5.59 3.27 3.49
CA VAL A 72 -4.69 2.58 2.55
C VAL A 72 -3.44 2.18 3.33
N GLY A 73 -3.13 0.88 3.33
CA GLY A 73 -1.88 0.33 3.84
C GLY A 73 -0.97 -0.02 2.69
N MET A 74 0.29 0.39 2.76
CA MET A 74 1.28 0.18 1.69
C MET A 74 2.48 -0.60 2.22
N ALA A 75 2.69 -1.81 1.67
CA ALA A 75 3.96 -2.52 1.75
C ALA A 75 4.95 -1.83 0.81
N PHE A 76 6.02 -1.27 1.36
CA PHE A 76 6.88 -0.33 0.67
C PHE A 76 8.36 -0.69 0.85
N PRO A 77 9.17 -0.70 -0.23
CA PRO A 77 10.59 -1.02 -0.14
C PRO A 77 11.35 0.03 0.66
N GLY A 78 12.37 -0.41 1.41
CA GLY A 78 13.26 0.49 2.15
C GLY A 78 14.50 0.89 1.33
N PRO A 79 15.30 1.86 1.83
CA PRO A 79 15.08 2.65 3.04
C PRO A 79 13.98 3.72 2.89
N PHE A 80 13.14 3.86 3.92
CA PHE A 80 11.96 4.75 3.90
C PHE A 80 11.63 5.22 5.32
N ASP A 81 11.22 6.48 5.50
CA ASP A 81 10.62 6.95 6.75
C ASP A 81 9.15 6.53 6.75
N TYR A 82 8.88 5.34 7.29
CA TYR A 82 7.55 4.73 7.31
C TYR A 82 6.53 5.50 8.16
N GLU A 83 6.99 6.29 9.13
CA GLU A 83 6.12 7.10 9.99
C GLU A 83 5.64 8.35 9.24
N ARG A 84 6.56 9.07 8.59
CA ARG A 84 6.25 10.31 7.88
C ARG A 84 5.81 10.10 6.43
N GLY A 85 6.15 8.96 5.84
CA GLY A 85 5.90 8.67 4.44
C GLY A 85 6.91 9.32 3.49
N ILE A 86 8.18 9.46 3.92
CA ILE A 86 9.24 10.10 3.13
C ILE A 86 10.17 9.04 2.56
N SER A 87 10.41 9.09 1.26
CA SER A 87 11.37 8.17 0.63
C SER A 87 12.80 8.54 1.00
N LEU A 88 13.55 7.56 1.46
CA LEU A 88 14.99 7.66 1.71
C LEU A 88 15.77 6.75 0.75
N ILE A 89 15.09 6.18 -0.25
CA ILE A 89 15.63 5.22 -1.20
C ILE A 89 16.65 5.92 -2.10
N ASP A 90 17.91 5.52 -1.97
CA ASP A 90 19.04 6.04 -2.74
C ASP A 90 20.02 4.91 -3.04
N GLY A 91 20.58 4.91 -4.24
CA GLY A 91 21.68 4.01 -4.63
C GLY A 91 21.29 2.53 -4.80
N VAL A 92 20.00 2.21 -4.92
CA VAL A 92 19.52 0.81 -5.06
C VAL A 92 18.88 0.51 -6.42
N GLN A 93 19.08 1.39 -7.42
CA GLN A 93 18.62 1.24 -8.81
C GLN A 93 17.09 1.16 -8.99
N LYS A 94 16.32 1.32 -7.91
CA LYS A 94 14.85 1.30 -7.90
C LYS A 94 14.39 2.52 -7.14
N PHE A 95 13.47 3.29 -7.71
CA PHE A 95 12.83 4.41 -7.03
C PHE A 95 13.76 5.56 -6.60
N ASP A 96 14.99 5.65 -7.13
CA ASP A 96 15.92 6.73 -6.83
C ASP A 96 15.32 8.13 -7.14
N ARG A 97 14.39 8.20 -8.11
CA ARG A 97 13.73 9.44 -8.53
C ARG A 97 12.74 10.01 -7.51
N ILE A 98 12.35 9.24 -6.50
CA ILE A 98 11.47 9.72 -5.43
C ILE A 98 12.21 10.04 -4.13
N TRP A 99 13.54 9.98 -4.12
CA TRP A 99 14.34 10.31 -2.93
C TRP A 99 13.99 11.68 -2.35
N GLY A 100 13.84 11.74 -1.03
CA GLY A 100 13.50 12.96 -0.29
C GLY A 100 12.07 13.47 -0.46
N LEU A 101 11.24 12.81 -1.29
CA LEU A 101 9.85 13.22 -1.48
C LEU A 101 8.96 12.75 -0.33
N ASP A 102 8.05 13.62 0.07
CA ASP A 102 6.89 13.27 0.89
C ASP A 102 5.87 12.52 0.01
N VAL A 103 6.01 11.20 -0.03
CA VAL A 103 5.14 10.28 -0.78
C VAL A 103 3.74 10.31 -0.19
N ALA A 104 3.61 10.39 1.14
CA ALA A 104 2.31 10.45 1.80
C ALA A 104 1.52 11.69 1.40
N ALA A 105 2.12 12.88 1.40
CA ALA A 105 1.48 14.11 0.95
C ALA A 105 1.13 14.02 -0.54
N SER A 106 2.09 13.59 -1.36
CA SER A 106 1.90 13.47 -2.80
C SER A 106 0.74 12.53 -3.18
N LEU A 107 0.59 11.41 -2.47
CA LEU A 107 -0.52 10.48 -2.65
C LEU A 107 -1.83 11.00 -2.07
N ARG A 108 -1.81 11.68 -0.92
CA ARG A 108 -3.02 12.32 -0.36
C ARG A 108 -3.62 13.33 -1.34
N ASP A 109 -2.80 14.16 -1.95
CA ASP A 109 -3.25 15.16 -2.92
C ASP A 109 -3.83 14.50 -4.18
N ARG A 110 -3.19 13.44 -4.66
CA ARG A 110 -3.71 12.66 -5.79
C ARG A 110 -5.00 11.92 -5.42
N LEU A 111 -5.10 11.34 -4.24
CA LEU A 111 -6.28 10.59 -3.84
C LEU A 111 -7.43 11.48 -3.36
N ALA A 112 -7.23 12.79 -3.27
CA ALA A 112 -8.30 13.74 -2.98
C ALA A 112 -9.42 13.65 -4.04
N GLY A 113 -10.68 13.64 -3.59
CA GLY A 113 -11.85 13.66 -4.47
C GLY A 113 -12.29 12.30 -5.05
N CYS A 114 -11.65 11.19 -4.68
CA CYS A 114 -11.97 9.86 -5.22
C CYS A 114 -13.24 9.21 -4.63
N GLY A 115 -14.11 9.98 -3.99
CA GLY A 115 -15.25 9.46 -3.21
C GLY A 115 -14.86 8.76 -1.90
N CYS A 116 -13.57 8.47 -1.73
CA CYS A 116 -12.96 8.11 -0.48
C CYS A 116 -12.93 9.38 0.40
N GLY A 117 -13.36 9.30 1.65
CA GLY A 117 -13.11 10.37 2.63
C GLY A 117 -11.60 10.62 2.80
N PRO A 118 -11.17 11.46 3.77
CA PRO A 118 -9.74 11.63 4.05
C PRO A 118 -9.09 10.26 4.34
N LEU A 119 -8.38 9.72 3.35
CA LEU A 119 -7.76 8.41 3.41
C LEU A 119 -6.55 8.49 4.34
N ARG A 120 -6.55 7.64 5.36
CA ARG A 120 -5.36 7.45 6.19
C ARG A 120 -4.38 6.58 5.42
N LEU A 121 -3.19 7.11 5.17
CA LEU A 121 -2.09 6.34 4.59
C LEU A 121 -1.23 5.77 5.72
N ARG A 122 -0.87 4.49 5.60
CA ARG A 122 0.13 3.84 6.46
C ARG A 122 1.12 3.10 5.59
N PHE A 123 2.39 3.13 5.98
CA PHE A 123 3.47 2.45 5.28
C PHE A 123 4.08 1.43 6.22
N VAL A 124 4.50 0.30 5.66
CA VAL A 124 5.24 -0.74 6.36
C VAL A 124 6.28 -1.31 5.41
N ASN A 125 7.40 -1.78 5.95
CA ASN A 125 8.37 -2.49 5.14
C ASN A 125 7.73 -3.73 4.48
N ASP A 126 8.09 -4.03 3.24
CA ASP A 126 7.59 -5.15 2.45
C ASP A 126 7.78 -6.53 3.12
N ALA A 127 8.97 -6.84 3.64
CA ALA A 127 9.21 -8.08 4.37
C ALA A 127 8.40 -8.15 5.69
N ALA A 128 8.26 -7.02 6.39
CA ALA A 128 7.41 -6.93 7.57
C ALA A 128 5.92 -7.09 7.23
N ALA A 129 5.46 -6.54 6.11
CA ALA A 129 4.09 -6.69 5.62
C ALA A 129 3.76 -8.15 5.29
N PHE A 130 4.69 -8.85 4.64
CA PHE A 130 4.59 -10.28 4.39
C PHE A 130 4.42 -11.06 5.71
N ALA A 131 5.27 -10.81 6.69
CA ALA A 131 5.19 -11.45 8.00
C ALA A 131 3.83 -11.20 8.69
N LEU A 132 3.35 -9.95 8.65
CA LEU A 132 2.04 -9.57 9.20
C LEU A 132 0.89 -10.29 8.48
N GLY A 133 0.95 -10.41 7.15
CA GLY A 133 -0.03 -11.16 6.37
C GLY A 133 -0.11 -12.63 6.79
N GLU A 134 1.04 -13.29 6.95
CA GLU A 134 1.11 -14.68 7.42
C GLU A 134 0.61 -14.86 8.86
N CYS A 135 0.76 -13.85 9.72
CA CYS A 135 0.24 -13.87 11.09
C CYS A 135 -1.28 -13.65 11.13
N LEU A 136 -1.85 -12.91 10.18
CA LEU A 136 -3.28 -12.57 10.19
C LEU A 136 -4.14 -13.65 9.51
N GLY A 137 -3.69 -14.16 8.37
CA GLY A 137 -4.49 -15.05 7.53
C GLY A 137 -3.73 -16.23 6.93
N GLY A 138 -2.43 -16.36 7.22
CA GLY A 138 -1.58 -17.39 6.65
C GLY A 138 -1.24 -18.53 7.61
N ALA A 139 -0.10 -19.16 7.35
CA ALA A 139 0.31 -20.40 8.02
C ALA A 139 0.62 -20.23 9.52
N THR A 140 0.75 -18.98 9.98
CA THR A 140 1.20 -18.67 11.35
C THR A 140 0.11 -18.05 12.23
N ARG A 141 -1.16 -18.07 11.79
CA ARG A 141 -2.29 -17.46 12.50
C ARG A 141 -2.44 -17.89 13.97
N ASP A 142 -2.09 -19.13 14.29
CA ASP A 142 -2.22 -19.70 15.64
C ASP A 142 -0.86 -19.73 16.39
N THR A 143 0.09 -18.87 16.01
CA THR A 143 1.44 -18.81 16.60
C THR A 143 1.72 -17.44 17.23
N ASP A 144 2.21 -17.44 18.47
CA ASP A 144 2.45 -16.18 19.22
C ASP A 144 3.73 -15.44 18.81
N ARG A 145 4.72 -16.14 18.24
CA ARG A 145 6.04 -15.59 17.90
C ARG A 145 6.51 -16.13 16.56
N VAL A 146 6.75 -15.22 15.62
CA VAL A 146 7.12 -15.54 14.25
C VAL A 146 8.39 -14.79 13.86
N VAL A 147 9.29 -15.47 13.17
CA VAL A 147 10.40 -14.87 12.43
C VAL A 147 10.16 -15.17 10.96
N ALA A 148 10.00 -14.13 10.15
CA ALA A 148 9.88 -14.26 8.70
C ALA A 148 11.24 -13.98 8.03
N LEU A 149 11.62 -14.86 7.13
CA LEU A 149 12.85 -14.74 6.33
C LEU A 149 12.47 -14.69 4.86
N THR A 150 12.59 -13.52 4.23
CA THR A 150 12.35 -13.34 2.79
C THR A 150 13.63 -13.63 2.02
N LEU A 151 13.71 -14.81 1.42
CA LEU A 151 14.86 -15.23 0.61
C LEU A 151 14.57 -14.98 -0.87
N GLY A 152 14.93 -13.78 -1.34
CA GLY A 152 14.78 -13.32 -2.71
C GLY A 152 16.11 -12.83 -3.31
N THR A 153 16.02 -12.17 -4.47
CA THR A 153 17.15 -11.59 -5.22
C THR A 153 17.52 -10.19 -4.79
#